data_AF-A0A0M9WW73-F1
#
_entry.id   AF-A0A0M9WW73-F1
#
_cell.length_a   1.000
_cell.length_b   1.000
_cell.length_c   1.000
_cell.angle_alpha   90.00
_cell.angle_beta   90.00
_cell.angle_gamma   90.00
#
_symmetry.space_group_name_H-M   'P 1'
#
loop_
_entity.id
_entity.type
_entity.pdbx_description
1 polymer ?
#
loop_
_entity_poly.entity_id
_entity_poly.type
_entity_poly.pdbx_seq_one_letter_code
_entity_poly.pdbx_strand_id
1 'polypeptide(L)' 'MANFEKQHNEETLTIIENFIPKIKQCLHITDYQEREDLEQEIKLKIIEKLTTVKFQDAPSFWDFFS' A
#
# COMPACT_ATOMS: atom_id res chain seq x y z
N MET A 1 4.54 -22.12 -9.11
CA MET A 1 4.99 -20.70 -9.10
C MET A 1 3.88 -19.72 -9.49
N ALA A 2 3.25 -19.84 -10.66
CA ALA A 2 2.31 -18.83 -11.20
C ALA A 2 1.10 -18.45 -10.30
N ASN A 3 0.66 -19.32 -9.39
CA ASN A 3 -0.51 -19.05 -8.55
C ASN A 3 -0.19 -18.14 -7.35
N PHE A 4 1.04 -18.20 -6.81
CA PHE A 4 1.46 -17.39 -5.66
C PHE A 4 1.74 -15.93 -6.05
N GLU A 5 2.40 -15.72 -7.20
CA GLU A 5 2.65 -14.37 -7.73
C GLU A 5 1.35 -13.66 -8.11
N LYS A 6 0.38 -14.42 -8.65
CA LYS A 6 -0.94 -13.89 -9.01
C LYS A 6 -1.73 -13.43 -7.78
N GLN A 7 -1.74 -14.24 -6.71
CA GLN A 7 -2.40 -13.90 -5.46
C GLN A 7 -1.78 -12.65 -4.80
N HIS A 8 -0.44 -12.57 -4.73
CA HIS A 8 0.25 -11.43 -4.12
C HIS A 8 0.00 -10.11 -4.88
N ASN A 9 -0.17 -10.19 -6.20
CA ASN A 9 -0.53 -9.04 -7.03
C ASN A 9 -1.98 -8.58 -6.79
N GLU A 10 -2.93 -9.51 -6.65
CA GLU A 10 -4.33 -9.19 -6.35
C GLU A 10 -4.48 -8.53 -4.97
N GLU A 11 -3.76 -9.02 -3.96
CA GLU A 11 -3.72 -8.43 -2.61
C GLU A 11 -3.12 -7.01 -2.64
N THR A 12 -2.02 -6.82 -3.38
CA THR A 12 -1.38 -5.51 -3.54
C THR A 12 -2.31 -4.49 -4.21
N LEU A 13 -3.00 -4.91 -5.28
CA LEU A 13 -3.97 -4.07 -5.97
C LEU A 13 -5.14 -3.69 -5.05
N THR A 14 -5.66 -4.65 -4.29
CA THR A 14 -6.72 -4.41 -3.31
C THR A 14 -6.31 -3.36 -2.27
N ILE A 15 -5.08 -3.44 -1.76
CA ILE A 15 -4.54 -2.45 -0.82
C ILE A 15 -4.50 -1.06 -1.46
N ILE A 16 -3.97 -0.95 -2.68
CA ILE A 16 -3.89 0.33 -3.40
C ILE A 16 -5.29 0.91 -3.60
N GLU A 17 -6.26 0.11 -4.05
CA GLU A 17 -7.64 0.53 -4.25
C GLU A 17 -8.28 1.06 -2.96
N ASN A 18 -8.03 0.41 -1.82
CA ASN A 18 -8.48 0.86 -0.51
C ASN A 18 -7.88 2.23 -0.11
N PHE A 19 -6.67 2.53 -0.57
CA PHE A 19 -6.00 3.82 -0.32
C PHE A 19 -6.40 4.93 -1.30
N ILE A 20 -6.96 4.63 -2.48
CA ILE A 20 -7.35 5.63 -3.49
C ILE A 20 -8.18 6.79 -2.91
N PRO A 21 -9.22 6.57 -2.10
CA PRO A 21 -10.02 7.68 -1.55
C PRO A 21 -9.17 8.65 -0.73
N LYS A 22 -8.23 8.12 0.06
CA LYS A 22 -7.34 8.93 0.89
C LYS A 22 -6.30 9.67 0.05
N ILE A 23 -5.72 9.00 -0.94
CA ILE A 23 -4.75 9.60 -1.86
C ILE A 23 -5.40 10.79 -2.58
N LYS A 24 -6.58 10.59 -3.18
CA LYS A 24 -7.31 11.66 -3.88
C LYS A 24 -7.69 12.83 -2.96
N GLN A 25 -8.09 12.54 -1.73
CA GLN A 25 -8.36 13.58 -0.73
C GLN A 25 -7.11 14.42 -0.45
N CYS A 26 -5.95 13.78 -0.27
CA CYS A 26 -4.68 14.47 -0.01
C CYS A 26 -4.15 15.23 -1.23
N LEU A 27 -4.36 14.74 -2.45
CA LEU A 27 -3.91 15.41 -3.67
C LEU A 27 -4.78 16.62 -4.05
N HIS A 28 -5.98 16.75 -3.47
CA HIS A 28 -6.87 17.87 -3.77
C HIS A 28 -6.28 19.23 -3.34
N ILE A 29 -5.31 19.25 -2.41
CA ILE A 29 -4.60 20.46 -1.99
C ILE A 29 -3.33 20.74 -2.81
N THR A 30 -2.98 19.87 -3.76
CA THR A 30 -1.83 20.00 -4.66
C THR A 30 -2.24 20.65 -5.98
N ASP A 31 -1.29 21.23 -6.71
CA ASP A 31 -1.52 21.81 -8.02
C ASP A 31 -2.03 20.77 -9.01
N TYR A 32 -3.08 21.12 -9.78
CA TYR A 32 -3.80 20.18 -10.65
C TYR A 32 -2.87 19.43 -11.61
N GLN A 33 -1.85 20.12 -12.14
CA GLN A 33 -0.88 19.56 -13.08
C GLN A 33 0.00 18.48 -12.47
N GLU A 34 0.22 18.51 -11.16
CA GLU A 34 1.09 17.56 -10.46
C GLU A 34 0.31 16.39 -9.84
N ARG A 35 -1.03 16.47 -9.78
CA ARG A 35 -1.87 15.48 -9.08
C ARG A 35 -1.76 14.07 -9.67
N GLU A 36 -1.75 13.96 -10.99
CA GLU A 36 -1.69 12.66 -11.66
C GLU A 36 -0.34 11.99 -11.42
N ASP A 37 0.75 12.72 -11.62
CA ASP A 37 2.10 12.23 -11.40
C ASP A 37 2.31 11.82 -9.93
N LEU A 38 1.86 12.67 -8.99
CA LEU A 38 1.99 12.41 -7.56
C LEU A 38 1.10 11.23 -7.12
N GLU A 39 -0.08 11.04 -7.72
CA GLU A 39 -0.90 9.84 -7.50
C GLU A 39 -0.14 8.57 -7.88
N GLN A 40 0.52 8.56 -9.04
CA GLN A 40 1.28 7.41 -9.51
C GLN A 40 2.51 7.15 -8.64
N GLU A 41 3.23 8.19 -8.23
CA GLU A 41 4.38 8.06 -7.34
C GLU A 41 3.98 7.44 -6.00
N ILE A 42 2.87 7.88 -5.40
CA ILE A 42 2.35 7.32 -4.15
C ILE A 42 2.00 5.82 -4.32
N LYS A 43 1.35 5.44 -5.42
CA LYS A 43 1.04 4.02 -5.72
C LYS A 43 2.31 3.19 -5.84
N LEU A 44 3.32 3.68 -6.56
CA LEU A 44 4.63 3.02 -6.68
C LEU A 44 5.30 2.84 -5.33
N LYS A 45 5.27 3.87 -4.47
CA LYS A 45 5.82 3.79 -3.11
C LYS A 45 5.10 2.77 -2.23
N ILE A 46 3.79 2.63 -2.36
CA ILE A 46 3.01 1.59 -1.65
C ILE A 46 3.46 0.20 -2.10
N ILE A 47 3.58 -0.05 -3.41
CA ILE A 47 4.05 -1.33 -3.95
C ILE A 47 5.47 -1.64 -3.47
N GLU A 48 6.38 -0.65 -3.54
CA GLU A 48 7.75 -0.78 -3.06
C GLU A 48 7.78 -1.17 -1.58
N LYS A 49 6.95 -0.53 -0.73
CA LYS A 49 6.90 -0.86 0.69
C LYS A 49 6.28 -2.22 0.96
N LEU A 50 5.21 -2.60 0.28
CA LEU A 50 4.60 -3.92 0.44
C LEU A 50 5.54 -5.06 0.01
N THR A 51 6.42 -4.82 -0.97
CA THR A 51 7.39 -5.82 -1.45
C THR A 51 8.68 -5.86 -0.63
N THR A 52 9.09 -4.76 0.00
CA THR A 52 10.37 -4.65 0.73
C THR A 52 10.25 -4.75 2.24
N VAL A 53 9.10 -4.39 2.81
CA VAL A 53 8.89 -4.42 4.26
C VAL A 53 8.48 -5.82 4.67
N LYS A 54 9.31 -6.44 5.52
CA LYS A 54 8.87 -7.60 6.30
C LYS A 54 7.99 -7.07 7.43
N PHE A 55 6.67 -7.12 7.23
CA PHE A 55 5.73 -6.87 8.31
C PHE A 55 5.97 -7.94 9.38
N GLN A 56 6.44 -7.51 10.54
CA GLN A 56 6.47 -8.36 11.71
C GLN A 56 5.04 -8.47 12.24
N ASP A 57 4.65 -9.67 12.67
CA ASP A 57 3.37 -9.87 13.32
C ASP A 57 3.28 -8.92 14.51
N ALA A 58 2.11 -8.28 14.65
CA ALA A 58 1.85 -7.50 15.85
C ALA A 58 1.98 -8.44 17.06
N PRO A 59 2.65 -8.01 18.15
CA PRO A 59 2.79 -8.84 19.33
C PRO A 59 1.40 -9.24 19.81
N SER A 60 1.21 -10.54 20.01
CA SER A 60 -0.02 -11.10 20.55
C SER A 60 -0.18 -10.65 22.00
N PHE A 61 -1.41 -10.56 22.46
CA PHE A 61 -1.71 -10.30 23.88
C PHE A 61 -0.93 -11.26 24.81
N TRP A 62 -0.70 -12.49 24.38
CA TRP A 62 0.02 -13.51 25.14
C TRP A 62 1.54 -13.33 25.15
N ASP A 63 2.11 -12.66 24.14
CA ASP A 63 3.56 -12.39 24.06
C ASP A 63 4.01 -11.37 25.13
N PHE A 64 3.06 -10.71 25.81
CA PHE A 64 3.32 -9.81 26.92
C PHE A 64 3.47 -10.52 28.28
N PHE A 65 3.06 -11.79 28.38
CA PHE A 65 3.08 -12.56 29.65
C PHE A 65 4.20 -13.61 29.71
N SER A 66 5.00 -13.73 28.66
CA SER A 66 6.14 -14.66 28.55
C SER A 66 7.43 -14.08 29.09
#